data_AF-A0A7Y3F3D9-F1
#
_entry.id   AF-A0A7Y3F3D9-F1
#
_cell.length_a   1.000
_cell.length_b   1.000
_cell.length_c   1.000
_cell.angle_alpha   90.00
_cell.angle_beta   90.00
_cell.angle_gamma   90.00
#
_symmetry.space_group_name_H-M   'P 1'
#
loop_
_entity.id
_entity.type
_entity.pdbx_description
1 polymer ?
#
loop_
_entity_poly.entity_id
_entity_poly.type
_entity_poly.pdbx_seq_one_letter_code
_entity_poly.pdbx_strand_id
1 'polypeptide(L)'
;VYLVQIDATNDNFDMPIGTLAVINFMKAKPGQSGAYEKMESEVFKPNHQKDVDAGGRANWGLLRNMMGYATEAYASHITVDMYTGYDQFFNGTNTPLTDAQQNAMQEIDKLRDLKSLTMATLVRKVR
;
A
#
# COMPACT_ATOMS: atom_id res chain seq x y z
N VAL A 1 9.74 3.53 16.16
CA VAL A 1 9.78 2.98 14.79
C VAL A 1 9.89 4.16 13.84
N TYR A 2 10.99 4.27 13.09
CA TYR A 2 11.16 5.33 12.10
C TYR A 2 10.83 4.76 10.71
N LEU A 3 9.75 5.27 10.12
CA LEU A 3 9.29 4.90 8.79
C LEU A 3 9.73 5.98 7.80
N VAL A 4 10.22 5.57 6.64
CA VAL A 4 10.49 6.46 5.50
C VAL A 4 9.49 6.15 4.42
N GLN A 5 8.83 7.19 3.92
CA GLN A 5 7.99 7.07 2.72
C GLN A 5 8.90 6.88 1.50
N ILE A 6 8.73 5.73 0.87
CA ILE A 6 9.45 5.37 -0.36
C ILE A 6 8.71 5.94 -1.55
N ASP A 7 7.38 5.80 -1.56
CA ASP A 7 6.55 6.29 -2.65
C ASP A 7 5.10 6.49 -2.22
N ALA A 8 4.35 7.26 -2.99
CA ALA A 8 2.91 7.45 -2.86
C ALA A 8 2.28 7.87 -4.18
N THR A 9 0.95 7.79 -4.27
CA THR A 9 0.18 8.43 -5.36
C THR A 9 0.27 9.96 -5.25
N ASN A 10 0.16 10.63 -6.40
CA ASN A 10 0.33 12.07 -6.55
C ASN A 10 -1.01 12.81 -6.35
N ASP A 11 -1.65 12.58 -5.21
CA ASP A 11 -2.89 13.23 -4.82
C ASP A 11 -2.68 14.15 -3.61
N ASN A 12 -3.61 15.09 -3.44
CA ASN A 12 -3.66 15.97 -2.26
C ASN A 12 -4.78 15.51 -1.32
N PHE A 13 -4.83 14.23 -0.98
CA PHE A 13 -5.92 13.69 -0.16
C PHE A 13 -5.87 14.22 1.29
N ASP A 14 -6.81 15.11 1.62
CA ASP A 14 -7.04 15.56 3.00
C ASP A 14 -7.97 14.58 3.72
N MET A 15 -7.42 13.44 4.17
CA MET A 15 -8.08 12.35 4.91
C MET A 15 -9.32 12.78 5.75
N PRO A 16 -10.56 12.83 5.24
CA PRO A 16 -11.72 13.27 6.04
C PRO A 16 -12.02 12.31 7.20
N ILE A 17 -12.74 12.77 8.22
CA ILE A 17 -13.24 11.86 9.26
C ILE A 17 -14.11 10.78 8.58
N GLY A 18 -13.92 9.53 8.96
CA GLY A 18 -14.50 8.37 8.27
C GLY A 18 -13.58 7.72 7.24
N THR A 19 -12.42 8.33 6.93
CA THR A 19 -11.39 7.72 6.06
C THR A 19 -11.07 6.32 6.54
N LEU A 20 -11.16 5.36 5.63
CA LEU A 20 -10.73 3.99 5.85
C LEU A 20 -9.31 3.84 5.34
N ALA A 21 -8.41 3.39 6.19
CA ALA A 21 -7.06 2.97 5.83
C ALA A 21 -6.98 1.44 5.91
N VAL A 22 -6.65 0.80 4.80
CA VAL A 22 -6.24 -0.61 4.75
C VAL A 22 -4.72 -0.63 4.83
N ILE A 23 -4.22 -1.13 5.94
CA ILE A 23 -2.80 -1.16 6.27
C ILE A 23 -2.30 -2.58 6.07
N ASN A 24 -1.37 -2.74 5.14
CA ASN A 24 -0.74 -4.00 4.83
C ASN A 24 0.67 -4.02 5.41
N PHE A 25 0.96 -5.03 6.21
CA PHE A 25 2.29 -5.25 6.76
C PHE A 25 3.00 -6.32 5.93
N MET A 26 4.13 -5.94 5.34
CA MET A 26 4.91 -6.82 4.48
C MET A 26 6.31 -7.05 5.01
N LYS A 27 6.84 -8.24 4.74
CA LYS A 27 8.24 -8.58 4.94
C LYS A 27 8.87 -8.95 3.61
N ALA A 28 9.72 -8.07 3.08
CA ALA A 28 10.59 -8.41 1.97
C ALA A 28 11.50 -9.58 2.36
N LYS A 29 11.73 -10.51 1.43
CA LYS A 29 12.63 -11.64 1.63
C LYS A 29 14.07 -11.15 1.76
N PRO A 30 14.98 -11.92 2.38
CA PRO A 30 16.36 -11.51 2.57
C PRO A 30 17.01 -11.05 1.26
N GLY A 31 17.58 -9.83 1.26
CA GLY A 31 18.22 -9.23 0.08
C GLY A 31 17.26 -8.67 -0.99
N GLN A 32 15.94 -8.81 -0.82
CA GLN A 32 14.96 -8.44 -1.85
C GLN A 32 14.30 -7.07 -1.65
N SER A 33 14.61 -6.33 -0.58
CA SER A 33 13.96 -5.03 -0.29
C SER A 33 14.03 -4.06 -1.47
N GLY A 34 15.19 -3.90 -2.10
CA GLY A 34 15.33 -2.97 -3.24
C GLY A 34 14.54 -3.41 -4.48
N ALA A 35 14.52 -4.72 -4.78
CA ALA A 35 13.74 -5.25 -5.90
C ALA A 35 12.23 -5.11 -5.62
N TYR A 36 11.81 -5.35 -4.38
CA TYR A 36 10.45 -5.18 -3.94
C TYR A 36 9.99 -3.72 -4.03
N GLU A 37 10.76 -2.77 -3.48
CA GLU A 37 10.49 -1.34 -3.57
C GLU A 37 10.40 -0.87 -5.02
N LYS A 38 11.33 -1.30 -5.88
CA LYS A 38 11.32 -0.98 -7.32
C LYS A 38 10.04 -1.48 -7.99
N MET A 39 9.63 -2.72 -7.68
CA MET A 39 8.43 -3.29 -8.26
C MET A 39 7.16 -2.55 -7.82
N GLU A 40 7.05 -2.21 -6.53
CA GLU A 40 5.94 -1.40 -6.01
C GLU A 40 5.88 -0.02 -6.71
N SER A 41 7.02 0.66 -6.87
CA SER A 41 7.07 1.99 -7.50
C SER A 41 6.89 1.98 -9.03
N GLU A 42 7.46 1.01 -9.75
CA GLU A 42 7.44 1.01 -11.22
C GLU A 42 6.24 0.27 -11.82
N VAL A 43 5.67 -0.70 -11.10
CA VAL A 43 4.58 -1.56 -11.61
C VAL A 43 3.27 -1.30 -10.89
N PHE A 44 3.28 -1.25 -9.56
CA PHE A 44 2.04 -1.14 -8.78
C PHE A 44 1.54 0.30 -8.65
N LYS A 45 2.41 1.25 -8.32
CA LYS A 45 2.05 2.66 -8.20
C LYS A 45 1.33 3.21 -9.44
N PRO A 46 1.75 2.98 -10.69
CA PRO A 46 1.01 3.48 -11.85
C PRO A 46 -0.43 2.95 -11.92
N ASN A 47 -0.67 1.72 -11.46
CA ASN A 47 -2.01 1.16 -11.38
C ASN A 47 -2.81 1.76 -10.21
N HIS A 48 -2.17 1.97 -9.06
CA HIS A 48 -2.78 2.68 -7.93
C HIS A 48 -3.13 4.13 -8.28
N GLN A 49 -2.30 4.82 -9.07
CA GLN A 49 -2.59 6.16 -9.54
C GLN A 49 -3.82 6.16 -10.45
N LYS A 50 -3.93 5.22 -11.39
CA LYS A 50 -5.15 5.08 -12.22
C LYS A 50 -6.40 4.80 -11.38
N ASP A 51 -6.29 4.00 -10.33
CA ASP A 51 -7.37 3.70 -9.39
C ASP A 51 -7.80 4.95 -8.59
N VAL A 52 -6.82 5.78 -8.20
CA VAL A 52 -7.07 7.10 -7.59
C VAL A 52 -7.73 8.07 -8.57
N ASP A 53 -7.21 8.17 -9.80
CA ASP A 53 -7.74 9.06 -10.84
C ASP A 53 -9.17 8.66 -11.27
N ALA A 54 -9.49 7.36 -11.22
CA ALA A 54 -10.83 6.82 -11.47
C ALA A 54 -11.78 6.94 -10.27
N GLY A 55 -11.29 7.36 -9.11
CA GLY A 55 -12.09 7.50 -7.89
C GLY A 55 -12.37 6.18 -7.15
N GLY A 56 -11.72 5.07 -7.53
CA GLY A 56 -11.83 3.79 -6.82
C GLY A 56 -11.03 3.74 -5.52
N ARG A 57 -10.03 4.62 -5.39
CA ARG A 57 -9.20 4.81 -4.20
C ARG A 57 -8.98 6.29 -3.94
N ALA A 58 -8.70 6.66 -2.70
CA ALA A 58 -8.39 8.05 -2.36
C ALA A 58 -6.88 8.34 -2.36
N ASN A 59 -6.07 7.44 -1.81
CA ASN A 59 -4.62 7.56 -1.78
C ASN A 59 -3.95 6.18 -1.60
N TRP A 60 -2.69 6.06 -2.01
CA TRP A 60 -1.83 4.94 -1.66
C TRP A 60 -0.43 5.42 -1.26
N GLY A 61 0.19 4.75 -0.29
CA GLY A 61 1.58 4.99 0.09
C GLY A 61 2.34 3.73 0.45
N LEU A 62 3.64 3.72 0.16
CA LEU A 62 4.62 2.70 0.55
C LEU A 62 5.61 3.30 1.55
N LEU A 63 5.74 2.64 2.70
CA LEU A 63 6.62 3.00 3.80
C LEU A 63 7.62 1.87 4.06
N ARG A 64 8.87 2.22 4.32
CA ARG A 64 9.91 1.28 4.78
C ARG A 64 10.27 1.53 6.23
N ASN A 65 10.43 0.45 7.00
CA ASN A 65 11.00 0.51 8.32
C ASN A 65 12.53 0.63 8.26
N MET A 66 13.06 1.80 8.62
CA MET A 66 14.51 2.05 8.65
C MET A 66 15.24 1.31 9.77
N MET A 67 14.53 0.86 10.81
CA MET A 67 15.10 0.06 11.89
C MET A 67 15.06 -1.44 11.59
N GLY A 68 14.66 -1.84 10.37
CA GLY A 68 14.47 -3.22 9.94
C GLY A 68 15.74 -4.09 9.78
N TYR A 69 16.87 -3.68 10.37
CA TYR A 69 18.10 -4.48 10.43
C TYR A 69 17.99 -5.70 11.36
N ALA A 70 16.94 -5.78 12.18
CA ALA A 70 16.69 -6.96 13.01
C ALA A 70 16.09 -8.08 12.15
N THR A 71 16.77 -9.23 12.10
CA THR A 71 16.30 -10.46 11.43
C THR A 71 14.88 -10.87 11.83
N GLU A 72 14.50 -10.59 13.08
CA GLU A 72 13.19 -10.87 13.68
C GLU A 72 12.14 -9.76 13.47
N ALA A 73 12.41 -8.72 12.68
CA ALA A 73 11.43 -7.68 12.42
C ALA A 73 10.14 -8.30 11.82
N TYR A 74 9.00 -8.01 12.44
CA TYR A 74 7.69 -8.52 12.02
C TYR A 74 7.36 -8.10 10.58
N ALA A 75 7.60 -6.84 10.25
CA ALA A 75 7.43 -6.27 8.92
C ALA A 75 8.62 -5.34 8.59
N SER A 76 9.04 -5.36 7.33
CA SER A 76 10.04 -4.42 6.80
C SER A 76 9.39 -3.27 6.05
N HIS A 77 8.19 -3.46 5.51
CA HIS A 77 7.44 -2.45 4.76
C HIS A 77 5.98 -2.42 5.18
N ILE A 78 5.37 -1.26 4.97
CA ILE A 78 3.94 -1.04 5.17
C ILE A 78 3.42 -0.37 3.91
N THR A 79 2.30 -0.84 3.37
CA THR A 79 1.51 -0.05 2.42
C THR A 79 0.22 0.37 3.10
N VAL A 80 -0.24 1.56 2.73
CA VAL A 80 -1.49 2.12 3.23
C VAL A 80 -2.34 2.48 2.03
N ASP A 81 -3.44 1.76 1.86
CA ASP A 81 -4.47 2.06 0.87
C ASP A 81 -5.57 2.85 1.59
N MET A 82 -5.76 4.12 1.20
CA MET A 82 -6.76 4.98 1.82
C MET A 82 -7.98 5.17 0.92
N TYR A 83 -9.14 5.24 1.58
CA TYR A 83 -10.44 5.44 0.98
C TYR A 83 -11.20 6.49 1.81
N THR A 84 -12.04 7.29 1.17
CA THR A 84 -12.92 8.26 1.83
C THR A 84 -13.89 7.61 2.82
N GLY A 85 -14.21 6.33 2.63
CA GLY A 85 -15.02 5.51 3.52
C GLY A 85 -15.24 4.10 2.98
N TYR A 86 -16.08 3.31 3.67
CA TYR A 86 -16.40 1.93 3.26
C TYR A 86 -17.14 1.86 1.92
N ASP A 87 -17.96 2.86 1.58
CA ASP A 87 -18.67 2.88 0.30
C ASP A 87 -17.69 2.92 -0.87
N GLN A 88 -16.64 3.73 -0.80
CA GLN A 88 -15.59 3.76 -1.84
C GLN A 88 -14.78 2.46 -1.84
N PHE A 89 -14.52 1.88 -0.67
CA PHE A 89 -13.80 0.61 -0.57
C PHE A 89 -14.54 -0.56 -1.24
N PHE A 90 -15.86 -0.68 -1.02
CA PHE A 90 -16.66 -1.75 -1.61
C PHE A 90 -17.07 -1.48 -3.06
N ASN A 91 -17.28 -0.20 -3.42
CA ASN A 91 -17.63 0.20 -4.79
C ASN A 91 -16.41 0.61 -5.62
N GLY A 92 -15.20 0.33 -5.14
CA GLY A 92 -13.96 0.62 -5.83
C GLY A 92 -13.91 -0.05 -7.20
N THR A 93 -12.86 0.25 -7.97
CA THR A 93 -12.78 -0.14 -9.38
C THR A 93 -12.86 -1.66 -9.53
N ASN A 94 -14.05 -2.18 -9.85
CA ASN A 94 -14.35 -3.61 -9.97
C ASN A 94 -13.88 -4.16 -11.33
N THR A 95 -12.77 -3.63 -11.84
CA THR A 95 -12.18 -4.02 -13.11
C THR A 95 -11.36 -5.29 -12.89
N PRO A 96 -11.63 -6.38 -13.63
CA PRO A 96 -10.80 -7.57 -13.57
C PRO A 96 -9.33 -7.23 -13.82
N LEU A 97 -8.44 -7.85 -13.04
CA LEU A 97 -7.00 -7.71 -13.26
C LEU A 97 -6.63 -8.21 -14.65
N THR A 98 -5.89 -7.39 -15.39
CA THR A 98 -5.27 -7.80 -16.66
C THR A 98 -4.25 -8.91 -16.42
N ASP A 99 -3.94 -9.71 -17.45
CA ASP A 99 -2.91 -10.77 -17.37
C ASP A 99 -1.56 -10.23 -16.87
N ALA A 100 -1.20 -9.00 -17.26
CA ALA A 100 0.01 -8.33 -16.80
C ALA A 100 -0.03 -8.06 -15.28
N GLN A 101 -1.17 -7.63 -14.75
CA GLN A 101 -1.34 -7.41 -13.31
C GLN A 101 -1.36 -8.72 -12.52
N GLN A 102 -1.97 -9.78 -13.06
CA GLN A 102 -1.94 -11.11 -12.45
C GLN A 102 -0.51 -11.66 -12.36
N ASN A 103 0.27 -11.53 -13.44
CA ASN A 103 1.68 -11.92 -13.45
C ASN A 103 2.50 -11.08 -12.46
N ALA A 104 2.24 -9.77 -12.38
CA ALA A 104 2.90 -8.91 -11.39
C ALA A 104 2.59 -9.35 -9.95
N MET A 105 1.39 -9.84 -9.66
CA MET A 105 1.05 -10.39 -8.34
C MET A 105 1.86 -11.66 -8.02
N GLN A 106 2.03 -12.55 -9.00
CA GLN A 106 2.85 -13.75 -8.81
C GLN A 106 4.33 -13.43 -8.60
N GLU A 107 4.85 -12.42 -9.31
CA GLU A 107 6.25 -12.01 -9.17
C GLU A 107 6.50 -11.29 -7.84
N ILE A 108 5.57 -10.47 -7.34
CA ILE A 108 5.79 -9.77 -6.06
C ILE A 108 5.76 -10.71 -4.85
N ASP A 109 4.99 -11.80 -4.91
CA ASP A 109 4.98 -12.86 -3.88
C ASP A 109 6.32 -13.62 -3.81
N LYS A 110 7.12 -13.59 -4.89
CA LYS A 110 8.50 -14.10 -4.84
C LYS A 110 9.42 -13.17 -4.06
N LEU A 111 9.12 -11.88 -3.99
CA LEU A 111 9.97 -10.86 -3.36
C LEU A 111 9.61 -10.59 -1.90
N ARG A 112 8.35 -10.81 -1.50
CA ARG A 112 7.86 -10.49 -0.16
C ARG A 112 6.82 -11.48 0.34
N ASP A 113 6.60 -11.45 1.66
CA ASP A 113 5.44 -12.08 2.30
C ASP A 113 4.49 -10.99 2.83
N LEU A 114 3.19 -11.15 2.63
CA LEU A 114 2.17 -10.41 3.35
C LEU A 114 1.99 -11.04 4.74
N LYS A 115 2.24 -10.28 5.81
CA LYS A 115 2.18 -10.78 7.20
C LYS A 115 0.84 -10.54 7.86
N SER A 116 0.25 -9.37 7.64
CA SER A 116 -1.07 -9.04 8.13
C SER A 116 -1.69 -7.91 7.34
N LEU A 117 -3.02 -7.91 7.31
CA LEU A 117 -3.84 -6.81 6.85
C LEU A 117 -4.65 -6.29 8.05
N THR A 118 -4.71 -4.98 8.22
CA THR A 118 -5.51 -4.34 9.26
C THR A 118 -6.25 -3.15 8.69
N MET A 119 -7.50 -2.98 9.08
CA MET A 119 -8.31 -1.84 8.68
C MET A 119 -8.45 -0.87 9.86
N ALA A 120 -8.30 0.42 9.58
CA ALA A 120 -8.48 1.48 10.57
C ALA A 120 -9.37 2.57 9.99
N THR A 121 -10.31 3.08 10.79
CA THR A 121 -11.18 4.20 10.41
C THR A 121 -10.77 5.44 11.19
N LEU A 122 -10.60 6.56 10.50
CA LEU A 122 -10.28 7.84 11.13
C LEU A 122 -11.50 8.37 11.90
N VAL A 123 -11.46 8.26 13.23
CA VAL A 123 -12.57 8.72 14.09
C VAL A 123 -12.42 10.17 14.56
N ARG A 124 -11.21 10.72 14.54
CA ARG A 124 -10.92 12.08 15.03
C ARG A 124 -9.61 12.61 14.49
N LYS A 125 -9.59 13.88 14.06
CA LYS A 125 -8.36 14.66 13.81
C LYS A 125 -8.02 15.47 15.06
N VAL A 126 -6.77 15.41 15.51
CA VAL A 126 -6.26 16.26 16.60
C VAL A 126 -5.35 17.30 15.94
N ARG A 127 -5.55 18.57 16.30
CA ARG A 127 -4.69 19.69 15.88
C ARG A 127 -3.52 19.82 16.82
#